data_AF-A0A0D0EBD3-F1
#
_entry.id   AF-A0A0D0EBD3-F1
#
_cell.length_a   1.000
_cell.length_b   1.000
_cell.length_c   1.000
_cell.angle_alpha   90.00
_cell.angle_beta   90.00
_cell.angle_gamma   90.00
#
_symmetry.space_group_name_H-M   'P 1'
#
loop_
_entity.id
_entity.type
_entity.pdbx_description
1 polymer ?
#
loop_
_entity_poly.entity_id
_entity_poly.type
_entity_poly.pdbx_seq_one_letter_code
_entity_poly.pdbx_strand_id
1 'polypeptide(L)'
;MKIFIPDLVSCRPFDPQISRNYKLVSTEAKHWLFNGAPHLDEQFGRAVPGLEAGQFAARCHYNLGYPQCRVCTDFFHWIFHIDNLPDDMDSRGVRDVSNVVMDLLYHPQTHCSSARLNWMTKQ
;
A
#
# COMPACT_ATOMS: atom_id res chain seq x y z
N MET A 1 22.31 -23.47 0.48
CA MET A 1 21.45 -23.86 1.62
C MET A 1 20.00 -23.76 1.15
N LYS A 2 19.25 -24.86 1.13
CA LYS A 2 17.85 -24.87 0.68
C LYS A 2 16.97 -24.79 1.92
N ILE A 3 16.29 -23.67 2.12
CA ILE A 3 15.34 -23.49 3.22
C ILE A 3 14.02 -24.11 2.78
N PHE A 4 13.45 -24.98 3.62
CA PHE A 4 12.13 -25.55 3.43
C PHE A 4 11.17 -24.87 4.41
N ILE A 5 10.19 -24.14 3.89
CA ILE A 5 9.14 -23.53 4.68
C ILE A 5 7.99 -24.56 4.77
N PRO A 6 7.63 -25.05 5.97
CA PRO A 6 6.53 -25.99 6.13
C PRO A 6 5.19 -25.31 5.83
N ASP A 7 4.15 -26.11 5.57
CA ASP A 7 2.80 -25.58 5.37
C ASP A 7 2.20 -25.07 6.68
N LEU A 8 2.30 -23.75 6.87
CA LEU A 8 1.72 -23.05 8.02
C LEU A 8 0.24 -22.67 7.80
N VAL A 9 -0.25 -22.79 6.57
CA VAL A 9 -1.60 -22.33 6.18
C VAL A 9 -2.65 -23.36 6.58
N SER A 10 -2.36 -24.64 6.35
CA SER A 10 -3.27 -25.75 6.67
C SER A 10 -3.35 -26.07 8.16
N CYS A 11 -2.34 -25.69 8.95
CA CYS A 11 -2.31 -25.91 10.41
C CYS A 11 -3.09 -24.86 11.23
N ARG A 12 -3.83 -23.96 10.60
CA ARG A 12 -4.50 -22.86 11.32
C ARG A 12 -5.76 -23.33 12.05
N PRO A 13 -6.01 -22.86 13.28
CA PRO A 13 -7.19 -23.26 14.07
C PRO A 13 -8.46 -22.49 13.68
N PHE A 14 -8.44 -21.68 12.61
CA PHE A 14 -9.55 -20.82 12.20
C PHE A 14 -9.66 -20.74 10.68
N ASP A 15 -10.90 -20.54 10.21
CA ASP A 15 -11.19 -20.36 8.80
C ASP A 15 -10.84 -18.94 8.34
N PRO A 16 -10.04 -18.78 7.28
CA PRO A 16 -9.66 -17.47 6.76
C PRO A 16 -10.87 -16.80 6.09
N GLN A 17 -11.30 -15.68 6.65
CA GLN A 17 -12.36 -14.85 6.08
C GLN A 17 -11.79 -13.81 5.12
N ILE A 18 -12.63 -13.32 4.21
CA ILE A 18 -12.32 -12.22 3.30
C ILE A 18 -13.56 -11.37 3.09
N SER A 19 -13.39 -10.05 3.07
CA SER A 19 -14.49 -9.12 2.77
C SER A 19 -15.08 -9.43 1.40
N ARG A 20 -16.42 -9.41 1.28
CA ARG A 20 -17.12 -9.54 -0.01
C ARG A 20 -16.69 -8.49 -1.05
N ASN A 21 -16.15 -7.37 -0.59
CA ASN A 21 -15.75 -6.24 -1.44
C ASN A 21 -14.34 -6.38 -2.02
N TYR A 22 -13.59 -7.45 -1.70
CA TYR A 22 -12.15 -7.55 -2.00
C TYR A 22 -11.81 -7.32 -3.48
N LYS A 23 -12.62 -7.86 -4.41
CA LYS A 23 -12.39 -7.68 -5.86
C LYS A 23 -12.58 -6.22 -6.25
N LEU A 24 -13.66 -5.60 -5.80
CA LEU A 24 -14.00 -4.22 -6.15
C LEU A 24 -12.95 -3.25 -5.63
N VAL A 25 -12.57 -3.35 -4.35
CA VAL A 25 -11.53 -2.46 -3.77
C VAL A 25 -10.18 -2.69 -4.43
N SER A 26 -9.83 -3.92 -4.81
CA SER A 26 -8.57 -4.22 -5.49
C SER A 26 -8.50 -3.56 -6.87
N THR A 27 -9.56 -3.69 -7.67
CA THR A 27 -9.62 -3.08 -9.00
C THR A 27 -9.57 -1.57 -8.93
N GLU A 28 -10.39 -0.99 -8.07
CA GLU A 28 -10.49 0.45 -7.98
C GLU A 28 -9.23 1.10 -7.39
N ALA A 29 -8.59 0.45 -6.41
CA ALA A 29 -7.32 0.90 -5.85
C ALA A 29 -6.20 0.88 -6.89
N LYS A 30 -6.12 -0.18 -7.71
CA LYS A 30 -5.18 -0.23 -8.84
C LYS A 30 -5.44 0.92 -9.82
N HIS A 31 -6.71 1.19 -10.15
CA HIS A 31 -7.07 2.30 -11.04
C HIS A 31 -6.66 3.67 -10.46
N TRP A 32 -6.94 3.91 -9.18
CA TRP A 32 -6.48 5.11 -8.47
C TRP A 32 -4.95 5.24 -8.47
N LEU A 33 -4.26 4.14 -8.20
CA LEU A 33 -2.80 4.11 -8.13
C LEU A 33 -2.15 4.45 -9.47
N PHE A 34 -2.63 3.86 -10.58
CA PHE A 34 -2.08 4.12 -11.91
C PHE A 34 -2.46 5.51 -12.46
N ASN A 35 -3.62 6.04 -12.09
CA ASN A 35 -4.07 7.36 -12.57
C ASN A 35 -3.51 8.53 -11.75
N GLY A 36 -3.30 8.34 -10.45
CA GLY A 36 -2.78 9.38 -9.56
C GLY A 36 -1.29 9.64 -9.74
N ALA A 37 -0.58 8.74 -10.43
CA ALA A 37 0.85 8.61 -10.28
C ALA A 37 1.60 8.54 -11.63
N PRO A 38 1.66 9.65 -12.37
CA PRO A 38 2.26 9.70 -13.70
C PRO A 38 3.77 9.37 -13.72
N HIS A 39 4.40 9.22 -12.55
CA HIS A 39 5.84 8.98 -12.40
C HIS A 39 6.18 7.72 -11.58
N LEU A 40 5.21 6.79 -11.41
CA LEU A 40 5.54 5.49 -10.84
C LEU A 40 6.60 4.81 -11.70
N ASP A 41 7.67 4.39 -11.03
CA ASP A 41 8.77 3.69 -11.68
C ASP A 41 8.27 2.40 -12.34
N GLU A 42 8.89 2.00 -13.44
CA GLU A 42 8.55 0.76 -14.16
C GLU A 42 8.74 -0.46 -13.25
N GLN A 43 9.66 -0.36 -12.29
CA GLN A 43 9.84 -1.33 -11.21
C GLN A 43 8.62 -1.42 -10.29
N PHE A 44 8.04 -0.29 -9.88
CA PHE A 44 6.85 -0.27 -9.05
C PHE A 44 5.63 -0.81 -9.80
N GLY A 45 5.47 -0.46 -11.08
CA GLY A 45 4.42 -1.01 -11.95
C GLY A 45 4.45 -2.54 -12.05
N ARG A 46 5.65 -3.15 -12.00
CA ARG A 46 5.82 -4.61 -11.97
C ARG A 46 5.55 -5.25 -10.61
N ALA A 47 5.77 -4.51 -9.51
CA ALA A 47 5.56 -5.01 -8.15
C ALA A 47 4.08 -4.96 -7.71
N VAL A 48 3.31 -3.96 -8.18
CA VAL A 48 1.91 -3.73 -7.78
C VAL A 48 1.00 -4.94 -8.01
N PRO A 49 1.05 -5.67 -9.15
CA PRO A 49 0.24 -6.87 -9.33
C PRO A 49 0.54 -7.96 -8.29
N GLY A 50 1.80 -8.14 -7.91
CA GLY A 50 2.21 -9.17 -6.94
C GLY A 50 1.85 -8.85 -5.49
N LEU A 51 1.59 -7.58 -5.18
CA LEU A 51 1.31 -7.14 -3.82
C LEU A 51 -0.07 -7.61 -3.32
N GLU A 52 -1.06 -7.73 -4.21
CA GLU A 52 -2.42 -8.17 -3.86
C GLU A 52 -3.02 -7.40 -2.66
N ALA A 53 -2.71 -6.10 -2.52
CA ALA A 53 -3.02 -5.29 -1.33
C ALA A 53 -4.52 -5.25 -1.00
N GLY A 54 -5.40 -5.29 -1.99
CA GLY A 54 -6.84 -5.33 -1.75
C GLY A 54 -7.33 -6.67 -1.19
N GLN A 55 -6.70 -7.79 -1.56
CA GLN A 55 -6.95 -9.07 -0.88
C GLN A 55 -6.40 -9.04 0.54
N PHE A 56 -5.20 -8.47 0.74
CA PHE A 56 -4.59 -8.34 2.05
C PHE A 56 -5.48 -7.52 3.00
N ALA A 57 -5.88 -6.31 2.59
CA ALA A 57 -6.79 -5.44 3.33
C ALA A 57 -8.11 -6.14 3.68
N ALA A 58 -8.71 -6.80 2.69
CA ALA A 58 -9.98 -7.50 2.85
C ALA A 58 -9.89 -8.73 3.76
N ARG A 59 -8.71 -9.32 3.97
CA ARG A 59 -8.49 -10.42 4.92
C ARG A 59 -8.25 -9.89 6.34
N CYS A 60 -7.41 -8.86 6.48
CA CYS A 60 -7.15 -8.20 7.77
C CYS A 60 -8.40 -7.53 8.35
N HIS A 61 -9.28 -7.02 7.48
CA HIS A 61 -10.45 -6.25 7.86
C HIS A 61 -11.72 -6.74 7.16
N TYR A 62 -11.99 -8.05 7.26
CA TYR A 62 -13.06 -8.72 6.52
C TYR A 62 -14.47 -8.18 6.79
N ASN A 63 -14.70 -7.61 7.97
CA ASN A 63 -16.00 -7.10 8.43
C ASN A 63 -16.28 -5.65 8.00
N LEU A 64 -15.32 -4.97 7.35
CA LEU A 64 -15.49 -3.59 6.94
C LEU A 64 -16.40 -3.45 5.71
N GLY A 65 -17.14 -2.34 5.70
CA GLY A 65 -17.88 -1.87 4.53
C GLY A 65 -16.93 -1.47 3.40
N TYR A 66 -17.50 -1.28 2.21
CA TYR A 66 -16.76 -0.86 1.03
C TYR A 66 -15.87 0.38 1.27
N PRO A 67 -16.38 1.51 1.79
CA PRO A 67 -15.57 2.73 1.87
C PRO A 67 -14.37 2.57 2.82
N GLN A 68 -14.53 1.88 3.95
CA GLN A 68 -13.43 1.65 4.88
C GLN A 68 -12.41 0.66 4.31
N CYS A 69 -12.88 -0.44 3.70
CA CYS A 69 -12.01 -1.42 3.05
C CYS A 69 -11.22 -0.79 1.89
N ARG A 70 -11.82 0.19 1.20
CA ARG A 70 -11.14 0.94 0.14
C ARG A 70 -9.99 1.78 0.68
N VAL A 71 -10.22 2.58 1.73
CA VAL A 71 -9.18 3.38 2.39
C VAL A 71 -8.02 2.50 2.85
N CYS A 72 -8.29 1.37 3.48
CA CYS A 72 -7.25 0.42 3.89
C CYS A 72 -6.44 -0.09 2.69
N THR A 73 -7.10 -0.39 1.57
CA THR A 73 -6.44 -0.90 0.36
C THR A 73 -5.52 0.15 -0.26
N ASP A 74 -5.98 1.40 -0.36
CA ASP A 74 -5.17 2.50 -0.89
C ASP A 74 -3.98 2.79 0.04
N PHE A 75 -4.20 2.78 1.36
CA PHE A 75 -3.16 2.93 2.36
C PHE A 75 -2.09 1.83 2.30
N PHE A 76 -2.47 0.57 2.05
CA PHE A 76 -1.47 -0.48 1.87
C PHE A 76 -0.62 -0.25 0.63
N HIS A 77 -1.22 0.09 -0.52
CA HIS A 77 -0.40 0.42 -1.70
C HIS A 77 0.56 1.58 -1.43
N TRP A 78 0.10 2.59 -0.67
CA TRP A 78 0.92 3.72 -0.26
C TRP A 78 2.10 3.30 0.63
N ILE A 79 1.86 2.51 1.67
CA ILE A 79 2.92 2.13 2.62
C ILE A 79 3.94 1.19 1.98
N PHE A 80 3.51 0.26 1.12
CA PHE A 80 4.42 -0.61 0.36
C PHE A 80 5.20 0.16 -0.71
N HIS A 81 4.64 1.26 -1.24
CA HIS A 81 5.41 2.16 -2.09
C HIS A 81 6.54 2.83 -1.30
N ILE A 82 6.22 3.36 -0.11
CA ILE A 82 7.20 4.02 0.75
C ILE A 82 8.27 3.05 1.24
N ASP A 83 7.91 1.82 1.60
CA ASP A 83 8.86 0.80 2.10
C ASP A 83 9.93 0.42 1.06
N ASN A 84 9.60 0.51 -0.23
CA ASN A 84 10.56 0.27 -1.32
C ASN A 84 11.45 1.48 -1.63
N LEU A 85 11.14 2.70 -1.16
CA LEU A 85 11.94 3.89 -1.46
C LEU A 85 13.32 3.87 -0.77
N PRO A 86 13.45 3.51 0.52
CA PRO A 86 14.73 3.46 1.22
C PRO A 86 15.78 2.54 0.61
N ASP A 87 15.40 1.49 -0.10
CA ASP A 87 16.32 0.51 -0.69
C ASP A 87 17.34 1.16 -1.64
N ASP A 88 16.98 2.30 -2.25
CA ASP A 88 17.82 3.06 -3.18
C ASP A 88 18.35 4.38 -2.58
N MET A 89 18.18 4.63 -1.26
CA MET A 89 18.48 5.93 -0.63
C MET A 89 19.63 5.88 0.37
N ASP A 90 20.40 6.98 0.45
CA ASP A 90 21.33 7.20 1.55
C ASP A 90 20.59 7.62 2.84
N SER A 91 21.31 7.66 3.97
CA SER A 91 20.71 7.99 5.27
C SER A 91 20.07 9.38 5.34
N ARG A 92 20.50 10.32 4.48
CA ARG A 92 19.86 11.64 4.34
C ARG A 92 18.55 11.52 3.59
N GLY A 93 18.54 10.78 2.48
CA GLY A 93 17.34 10.49 1.71
C GLY A 93 16.22 9.85 2.54
N VAL A 94 16.55 8.88 3.40
CA VAL A 94 15.58 8.24 4.29
C VAL A 94 14.95 9.25 5.28
N ARG A 95 15.76 10.15 5.83
CA ARG A 95 15.29 11.19 6.76
C ARG A 95 14.38 12.20 6.07
N ASP A 96 14.71 12.57 4.84
CA ASP A 96 13.89 13.51 4.05
C ASP A 96 12.52 12.89 3.71
N VAL A 97 12.46 11.61 3.33
CA VAL A 97 11.21 10.88 3.14
C VAL A 97 10.40 10.83 4.44
N SER A 98 11.05 10.53 5.56
CA SER A 98 10.39 10.51 6.87
C SER A 98 9.75 11.86 7.22
N ASN A 99 10.48 12.97 7.05
CA ASN A 99 9.94 14.31 7.31
C ASN A 99 8.73 14.60 6.42
N VAL A 100 8.84 14.35 5.11
CA VAL A 100 7.74 14.57 4.16
C VAL A 100 6.50 13.75 4.54
N VAL A 101 6.67 12.48 4.89
CA VAL A 101 5.57 11.60 5.29
C VAL A 101 4.91 12.10 6.57
N MET A 102 5.70 12.43 7.60
CA MET A 102 5.17 12.88 8.88
C MET A 102 4.47 14.24 8.76
N ASP A 103 5.03 15.17 8.00
CA ASP A 103 4.42 16.48 7.75
C ASP A 103 3.13 16.35 6.94
N LEU A 104 3.05 15.45 5.96
CA LEU A 104 1.81 15.15 5.23
C LEU A 104 0.72 14.59 6.15
N LEU A 105 1.07 13.68 7.06
CA LEU A 105 0.11 13.10 8.00
C LEU A 105 -0.36 14.09 9.06
N TYR A 106 0.53 15.00 9.50
CA TYR A 106 0.24 15.99 10.54
C TYR A 106 -0.48 17.24 9.99
N HIS A 107 -0.23 17.60 8.72
CA HIS A 107 -0.77 18.78 8.05
C HIS A 107 -1.43 18.47 6.70
N PRO A 108 -2.44 17.57 6.64
CA PRO A 108 -2.96 17.01 5.38
C PRO A 108 -3.59 18.04 4.43
N GLN A 109 -4.01 19.20 4.94
CA GLN A 109 -4.66 20.25 4.12
C GLN A 109 -3.71 21.38 3.69
N THR A 110 -2.58 21.54 4.37
CA THR A 110 -1.70 22.71 4.22
C THR A 110 -0.30 22.33 3.76
N HIS A 111 0.13 21.09 3.97
CA HIS A 111 1.44 20.63 3.55
C HIS A 111 1.40 20.16 2.09
N CYS A 112 2.10 20.88 1.23
CA CYS A 112 2.36 20.50 -0.15
C CYS A 112 3.85 20.25 -0.34
N SER A 113 4.24 18.99 -0.51
CA SER A 113 5.61 18.63 -0.87
C SER A 113 5.73 18.46 -2.39
N SER A 114 6.86 18.84 -2.98
CA SER A 114 7.19 18.49 -4.38
C SER A 114 7.69 17.04 -4.51
N ALA A 115 7.85 16.33 -3.39
CA ALA A 115 8.27 14.94 -3.39
C ALA A 115 7.30 14.06 -4.16
N ARG A 116 7.83 12.97 -4.74
CA ARG A 116 7.10 11.91 -5.46
C ARG A 116 5.92 11.30 -4.68
N LEU A 117 5.76 11.63 -3.40
CA LEU A 117 4.72 11.12 -2.48
C LEU A 117 3.45 12.00 -2.40
N ASN A 118 3.49 13.26 -2.87
CA ASN A 118 2.38 14.20 -2.66
C ASN A 118 1.15 13.97 -3.55
N TRP A 119 1.22 13.09 -4.54
CA TRP A 119 0.05 12.77 -5.36
C TRP A 119 -0.91 11.79 -4.66
N MET A 120 -0.43 11.04 -3.67
CA MET A 120 -1.23 10.05 -2.93
C MET A 120 -2.15 10.67 -1.87
N THR A 121 -1.99 11.97 -1.58
CA THR A 121 -2.77 12.72 -0.57
C THR A 121 -3.79 13.67 -1.18
N LYS A 122 -3.79 13.86 -2.51
CA LYS A 122 -4.75 14.71 -3.22
C LYS A 122 -5.98 13.88 -3.59
N GLN A 123 -7.13 14.24 -3.02
CA GLN A 123 -8.44 13.75 -3.43
C GLN A 123 -9.00 14.59 -4.57
#